data_AF-A0A8X6LQ29-F1
#
_entry.id   AF-A0A8X6LQ29-F1
#
_cell.length_a   1.000
_cell.length_b   1.000
_cell.length_c   1.000
_cell.angle_alpha   90.00
_cell.angle_beta   90.00
_cell.angle_gamma   90.00
#
_symmetry.space_group_name_H-M   'P 1'
#
loop_
_entity.id
_entity.type
_entity.pdbx_description
1 polymer ?
#
loop_
_entity_poly.entity_id
_entity_poly.type
_entity_poly.pdbx_seq_one_letter_code
_entity_poly.pdbx_strand_id
1 'polypeptide(L)'
;MLSSNRQSLLETGEFIRHLSPACYNLDLVLPVNKRSCINTELRMAALATIGERFPETYWLYVYTDGSAAGANYNDGAGVYSRYFSLSRAVGANCTNYDGEVAAVHYGTD
;
A
#
# COMPACT_ATOMS: atom_id res chain seq x y z
N MET A 1 30.34 -2.25 0.50
CA MET A 1 30.48 -1.83 1.90
C MET A 1 30.05 -0.38 2.00
N LEU A 2 28.81 -0.11 2.41
CA LEU A 2 28.39 1.26 2.74
C LEU A 2 28.98 1.58 4.12
N SER A 3 29.51 2.79 4.29
CA SER A 3 30.22 3.18 5.52
C SER A 3 29.30 3.13 6.74
N SER A 4 29.89 2.77 7.88
CA SER A 4 29.25 2.58 9.20
C SER A 4 28.26 3.69 9.61
N ASN A 5 28.42 4.90 9.08
CA ASN A 5 27.55 6.05 9.37
C ASN A 5 26.21 6.05 8.61
N ARG A 6 26.05 5.26 7.54
CA ARG A 6 24.77 5.19 6.80
C ARG A 6 23.81 4.15 7.38
N GLN A 7 24.32 3.19 8.13
CA GLN A 7 23.48 2.17 8.78
C GLN A 7 22.82 2.71 10.05
N SER A 8 23.51 3.55 10.85
CA SER A 8 22.93 4.13 12.06
C SER A 8 21.79 5.12 11.80
N LEU A 9 21.83 5.86 10.68
CA LEU A 9 20.78 6.82 10.31
C LEU A 9 19.50 6.18 9.75
N LEU A 10 19.54 4.89 9.40
CA LEU A 10 18.35 4.13 9.01
C LEU A 10 17.60 3.59 10.23
N GLU A 11 18.31 3.40 11.35
CA GLU A 11 17.76 2.85 12.60
C GLU A 11 17.14 3.91 13.50
N THR A 12 17.60 5.16 13.44
CA THR A 12 16.95 6.29 14.11
C THR A 12 16.08 7.03 13.11
N GLY A 13 14.76 7.09 13.36
CA GLY A 13 13.78 7.81 12.53
C GLY A 13 14.00 9.33 12.37
N GLU A 14 15.20 9.82 12.67
CA GLU A 14 15.66 11.19 12.46
C GLU A 14 15.90 11.53 10.98
N PHE A 15 16.23 10.55 10.12
CA PHE A 15 16.46 10.83 8.69
C PHE A 15 15.18 11.26 7.96
N ILE A 16 14.00 10.90 8.50
CA ILE A 16 12.70 11.31 7.93
C ILE A 16 12.44 12.81 8.15
N ARG A 17 13.08 13.44 9.14
CA ARG A 17 12.80 14.84 9.52
C ARG A 17 13.67 15.88 8.81
N HIS A 18 14.74 15.49 8.14
CA HIS A 18 15.75 16.41 7.59
C HIS A 18 15.95 16.34 6.08
N LEU A 19 15.17 15.52 5.39
CA LEU A 19 14.90 15.76 3.99
C LEU A 19 13.97 16.98 3.97
N SER A 20 14.44 18.10 3.40
CA SER A 20 13.55 19.17 2.93
C SER A 20 12.28 18.50 2.41
N PRO A 21 11.07 18.84 2.90
CA PRO A 21 9.87 18.26 2.35
C PRO A 21 9.87 18.66 0.89
N ALA A 22 10.32 17.76 0.01
CA ALA A 22 9.84 17.75 -1.35
C ALA A 22 8.33 17.82 -1.15
N CYS A 23 7.76 18.97 -1.48
CA CYS A 23 6.38 19.31 -1.21
C CYS A 23 5.54 18.28 -1.97
N TYR A 24 5.24 17.16 -1.31
CA TYR A 24 4.38 16.14 -1.88
C TYR A 24 2.97 16.67 -1.69
N ASN A 25 2.28 16.91 -2.80
CA ASN A 25 0.86 17.21 -2.74
C ASN A 25 0.14 15.95 -2.25
N LEU A 26 -0.27 15.97 -0.98
CA LEU A 26 -0.97 14.85 -0.34
C LEU A 26 -2.47 14.84 -0.67
N ASP A 27 -2.97 15.84 -1.39
CA ASP A 27 -4.40 15.98 -1.63
C ASP A 27 -4.92 14.92 -2.62
N LEU A 28 -4.04 14.14 -3.26
CA LEU A 28 -4.35 13.16 -4.32
C LEU A 28 -5.11 13.77 -5.52
N VAL A 29 -5.22 15.10 -5.58
CA VAL A 29 -5.97 15.85 -6.61
C VAL A 29 -5.12 16.09 -7.86
N LEU A 30 -3.79 16.06 -7.71
CA LEU A 30 -2.89 16.27 -8.84
C LEU A 30 -2.55 14.94 -9.53
N PRO A 31 -2.64 14.89 -10.87
CA PRO A 31 -2.32 13.68 -11.62
C PRO A 31 -0.84 13.32 -11.45
N VAL A 32 -0.58 12.08 -11.03
CA VAL A 32 0.77 11.51 -10.93
C VAL A 32 0.99 10.55 -12.09
N ASN A 33 2.03 10.80 -12.89
CA ASN A 33 2.46 9.86 -13.91
C ASN A 33 3.41 8.81 -13.31
N LYS A 34 2.86 7.63 -13.01
CA LYS A 34 3.61 6.52 -12.41
C LYS A 34 4.84 6.09 -13.22
N ARG A 35 4.86 6.31 -14.55
CA ARG A 35 5.98 5.90 -15.42
C ARG A 35 7.17 6.85 -15.35
N SER A 36 6.98 8.08 -14.90
CA SER A 36 8.03 9.10 -14.84
C SER A 36 8.56 9.38 -13.43
N CYS A 37 7.96 8.79 -12.39
CA CYS A 37 8.34 8.99 -11.00
C CYS A 37 9.23 7.85 -10.48
N ILE A 38 10.08 8.16 -9.49
CA ILE A 38 10.90 7.15 -8.82
C ILE A 38 10.01 6.35 -7.87
N ASN A 39 10.07 5.01 -7.92
CA ASN A 39 9.25 4.13 -7.07
C ASN A 39 9.37 4.46 -5.57
N THR A 40 10.57 4.84 -5.12
CA THR A 40 10.80 5.26 -3.73
C THR A 40 10.03 6.53 -3.39
N GLU A 41 10.00 7.52 -4.27
CA GLU A 41 9.24 8.77 -4.05
C GLU A 41 7.74 8.49 -4.01
N LEU A 42 7.23 7.65 -4.93
CA LEU A 42 5.82 7.22 -4.92
C LEU A 42 5.45 6.50 -3.63
N ARG A 43 6.31 5.60 -3.16
CA ARG A 43 6.11 4.89 -1.89
C ARG A 43 6.10 5.87 -0.71
N MET A 44 7.05 6.80 -0.66
CA MET A 44 7.12 7.78 0.42
C MET A 44 5.90 8.70 0.42
N ALA A 45 5.47 9.18 -0.75
CA ALA A 45 4.27 10.00 -0.88
C ALA A 45 3.00 9.24 -0.45
N ALA A 46 2.88 7.96 -0.82
CA ALA A 46 1.75 7.12 -0.40
C ALA A 46 1.73 6.92 1.13
N LEU A 47 2.89 6.60 1.73
CA LEU A 47 2.99 6.43 3.19
C LEU A 47 2.72 7.72 3.95
N ALA A 48 3.23 8.86 3.47
CA ALA A 48 2.96 10.18 4.04
C ALA A 48 1.46 10.51 3.94
N THR A 49 0.83 10.24 2.79
CA THR A 49 -0.61 10.46 2.59
C THR A 49 -1.44 9.63 3.58
N ILE A 50 -1.14 8.33 3.72
CA ILE A 50 -1.82 7.46 4.67
C ILE A 50 -1.64 8.00 6.10
N GLY A 51 -0.39 8.27 6.52
CA GLY A 51 -0.09 8.70 7.88
C GLY A 51 -0.67 10.07 8.26
N GLU A 52 -0.70 11.03 7.34
CA GLU A 52 -1.13 12.41 7.64
C GLU A 52 -2.62 12.63 7.43
N ARG A 53 -3.23 12.05 6.38
CA ARG A 53 -4.65 12.27 6.07
C ARG A 53 -5.58 11.24 6.68
N PHE A 54 -5.12 10.00 6.82
CA PHE A 54 -5.91 8.90 7.33
C PHE A 54 -5.19 8.22 8.49
N PRO A 55 -4.90 8.91 9.61
CA PRO A 55 -4.08 8.32 10.68
C PRO A 55 -4.78 7.15 11.40
N GLU A 56 -4.01 6.13 11.80
CA GLU A 56 -4.51 4.93 12.52
C GLU A 56 -5.30 5.25 13.80
N THR A 57 -5.08 6.42 14.40
CA THR A 57 -5.82 6.87 15.60
C THR A 57 -7.31 7.06 15.32
N TYR A 58 -7.67 7.45 14.09
CA TYR A 58 -9.05 7.72 13.69
C TYR A 58 -9.55 6.77 12.59
N TRP A 59 -8.65 6.09 11.89
CA TRP A 59 -8.97 5.25 10.74
C TRP A 59 -8.51 3.81 10.97
N LEU A 60 -9.37 2.86 10.60
CA LEU A 60 -9.00 1.46 10.49
C LEU A 60 -8.28 1.22 9.16
N TYR A 61 -7.07 0.70 9.20
CA TYR A 61 -6.36 0.33 7.98
C TYR A 61 -6.74 -1.08 7.58
N VAL A 62 -7.28 -1.19 6.37
CA VAL A 62 -7.62 -2.45 5.72
C VAL A 62 -6.89 -2.51 4.39
N TYR A 63 -6.02 -3.50 4.24
CA TYR A 63 -5.25 -3.76 3.03
C TYR A 63 -5.87 -4.95 2.31
N THR A 64 -6.24 -4.76 1.05
CA THR A 64 -6.90 -5.77 0.23
C THR A 64 -6.00 -6.14 -0.94
N ASP A 65 -6.05 -7.40 -1.35
CA ASP A 65 -5.32 -7.89 -2.52
C ASP A 65 -6.10 -9.02 -3.20
N GLY A 66 -6.24 -8.95 -4.51
CA GLY A 66 -6.84 -9.97 -5.36
C GLY A 66 -5.79 -10.72 -6.18
N SER A 67 -5.91 -12.03 -6.31
CA SER A 67 -4.92 -12.84 -7.03
C SER A 67 -5.57 -13.97 -7.82
N ALA A 68 -5.36 -13.99 -9.14
CA ALA A 68 -5.76 -15.10 -10.00
C ALA A 68 -4.54 -15.87 -10.51
N ALA A 69 -4.62 -17.20 -10.48
CA ALA A 69 -3.60 -18.09 -11.04
C ALA A 69 -3.71 -18.18 -12.57
N GLY A 70 -3.68 -17.05 -13.27
CA GLY A 70 -3.96 -16.95 -14.71
C GLY A 70 -5.46 -16.77 -15.02
N ALA A 71 -5.81 -16.59 -16.30
CA ALA A 71 -7.16 -16.18 -16.71
C ALA A 71 -8.28 -17.22 -16.45
N ASN A 72 -7.93 -18.48 -16.16
CA ASN A 72 -8.88 -19.59 -16.09
C ASN A 72 -8.77 -20.42 -14.79
N TYR A 73 -7.92 -20.05 -13.84
CA TYR A 73 -7.71 -20.85 -12.63
C TYR A 73 -7.91 -20.02 -11.37
N ASN A 74 -8.47 -20.71 -10.37
CA ASN A 74 -8.74 -20.31 -8.99
C ASN A 74 -8.22 -18.91 -8.61
N ASP A 75 -9.18 -18.02 -8.44
CA ASP A 75 -8.95 -16.67 -7.93
C ASP A 75 -9.14 -16.63 -6.42
N GLY A 76 -8.39 -15.74 -5.77
CA GLY A 76 -8.31 -15.59 -4.34
C GLY A 76 -8.34 -14.13 -3.94
N ALA A 77 -9.03 -13.85 -2.84
CA ALA A 77 -9.10 -12.55 -2.22
C ALA A 77 -8.45 -12.62 -0.83
N GLY A 78 -7.57 -11.67 -0.55
CA GLY A 78 -6.91 -11.48 0.72
C GLY A 78 -7.30 -10.13 1.34
N VAL A 79 -7.51 -10.14 2.65
CA VAL A 79 -7.70 -8.93 3.45
C VAL A 79 -6.80 -9.00 4.66
N TYR A 80 -6.11 -7.90 4.96
CA TYR A 80 -5.28 -7.75 6.14
C TYR A 80 -5.56 -6.44 6.86
N SER A 81 -5.71 -6.53 8.17
CA SER A 81 -5.66 -5.41 9.10
C SER A 81 -4.85 -5.83 10.32
N ARG A 82 -4.41 -4.87 11.13
CA ARG A 82 -3.77 -5.15 12.43
C ARG A 82 -4.64 -5.98 13.38
N TYR A 83 -5.96 -6.02 13.16
CA TYR A 83 -6.91 -6.73 14.01
C TYR A 83 -7.43 -8.05 13.44
N PHE A 84 -7.36 -8.25 12.12
CA PHE A 84 -7.89 -9.42 11.45
C PHE A 84 -7.18 -9.69 10.13
N SER A 85 -7.24 -10.95 9.69
CA SER A 85 -6.74 -11.39 8.39
C SER A 85 -7.69 -12.44 7.81
N LEU A 86 -8.00 -12.30 6.53
CA LEU A 86 -8.93 -13.16 5.80
C LEU A 86 -8.30 -13.58 4.48
N SER A 87 -8.54 -14.82 4.08
CA SER A 87 -8.20 -15.31 2.75
C SER A 87 -9.32 -16.22 2.28
N ARG A 88 -9.85 -15.95 1.08
CA ARG A 88 -11.01 -16.65 0.55
C ARG A 88 -10.85 -16.91 -0.95
N ALA A 89 -11.16 -18.13 -1.36
CA ALA A 89 -11.30 -18.45 -2.78
C ALA A 89 -12.53 -17.74 -3.35
N VAL A 90 -12.35 -17.03 -4.46
CA VAL A 90 -13.41 -16.25 -5.13
C VAL A 90 -14.14 -17.13 -6.13
N GLY A 91 -13.41 -17.94 -6.90
CA GLY A 91 -14.01 -18.88 -7.84
C GLY A 91 -13.06 -19.32 -8.95
N ALA A 92 -13.55 -20.22 -9.80
CA ALA A 92 -12.91 -20.58 -11.06
C ALA A 92 -13.37 -19.62 -12.19
N ASN A 93 -12.53 -19.45 -13.21
CA ASN A 93 -12.77 -18.52 -14.34
C ASN A 93 -12.96 -17.06 -13.93
N CYS A 94 -12.35 -16.65 -12.82
CA CYS A 94 -12.33 -15.27 -12.36
C CYS A 94 -11.04 -14.57 -12.80
N THR A 95 -11.13 -13.27 -13.03
CA THR A 95 -10.00 -12.41 -13.38
C THR A 95 -9.35 -11.83 -12.13
N ASN A 96 -8.11 -11.34 -12.23
CA ASN A 96 -7.51 -10.58 -11.13
C ASN A 96 -8.41 -9.43 -10.65
N TYR A 97 -9.19 -8.82 -11.55
CA TYR A 97 -10.12 -7.77 -11.18
C TYR A 97 -11.26 -8.26 -10.29
N ASP A 98 -11.79 -9.46 -10.55
CA ASP A 98 -12.83 -10.06 -9.70
C ASP A 98 -12.30 -10.34 -8.30
N GLY A 99 -11.03 -10.79 -8.20
CA GLY A 99 -10.34 -11.00 -6.94
C GLY A 99 -10.20 -9.72 -6.13
N GLU A 100 -9.83 -8.61 -6.78
CA GLU A 100 -9.71 -7.30 -6.14
C GLU A 100 -11.06 -6.78 -5.65
N VAL A 101 -12.11 -6.90 -6.47
CA VAL A 101 -13.48 -6.51 -6.08
C VAL A 101 -13.96 -7.34 -4.89
N ALA A 102 -13.71 -8.64 -4.90
CA ALA A 102 -14.05 -9.53 -3.79
C ALA A 102 -13.26 -9.18 -2.52
N ALA A 103 -11.97 -8.88 -2.63
CA ALA A 103 -11.14 -8.48 -1.49
C ALA A 103 -11.66 -7.19 -0.85
N VAL A 104 -12.07 -6.20 -1.64
CA VAL A 104 -12.70 -4.97 -1.13
C VAL A 104 -14.02 -5.30 -0.43
N HIS A 105 -14.90 -6.10 -1.06
CA HIS A 105 -16.18 -6.48 -0.48
C HIS A 105 -16.00 -7.16 0.90
N TYR A 106 -15.14 -8.17 0.98
CA TYR A 106 -14.87 -8.89 2.24
C TYR A 106 -14.18 -8.03 3.30
N GLY A 107 -13.47 -6.97 2.92
CA GLY A 107 -12.87 -6.03 3.86
C GLY A 107 -13.84 -5.01 4.45
N THR A 108 -15.06 -4.92 3.91
CA THR A 108 -16.08 -3.95 4.31
C THR A 108 -17.39 -4.55 4.84
N ASP A 109 -17.56 -5.87 4.71
CA ASP A 109 -18.70 -6.63 5.25
C ASP A 109 -18.56 -6.91 6.75
#